data_AF-A0A183D4C3-F1
#
_entry.id   AF-A0A183D4C3-F1
#
_cell.length_a   1.000
_cell.length_b   1.000
_cell.length_c   1.000
_cell.angle_alpha   90.00
_cell.angle_beta   90.00
_cell.angle_gamma   90.00
#
_symmetry.space_group_name_H-M   'P 1'
#
loop_
_entity.id
_entity.type
_entity.pdbx_description
1 polymer ?
#
loop_
_entity_poly.entity_id
_entity_poly.type
_entity_poly.pdbx_seq_one_letter_code
_entity_poly.pdbx_strand_id
1 'polypeptide(L)'
;LELQIPFAFFSLLHTVPFFSPKYPCIEFERSSAVCGSGETSLIYRQVTYREQMNTITSYIDGSGIYGSTEEEAHELRDLNTDQGLLRYQF
;
A
#
# COMPACT_ATOMS: atom_id res chain seq x y z
N LEU A 1 -13.13 11.98 11.41
CA LEU A 1 -12.50 10.77 10.85
C LEU A 1 -12.87 10.77 9.37
N GLU A 2 -12.07 11.46 8.55
CA GLU A 2 -12.31 11.50 7.11
C GLU A 2 -12.18 10.09 6.56
N LEU A 3 -13.25 9.59 5.93
CA LEU A 3 -13.18 8.38 5.12
C LEU A 3 -12.28 8.71 3.93
N GLN A 4 -11.03 8.33 4.03
CA GLN A 4 -10.20 8.05 2.88
C GLN A 4 -10.89 6.93 2.10
N ILE A 5 -11.92 7.23 1.29
CA ILE A 5 -12.68 6.19 0.57
C ILE A 5 -11.67 5.43 -0.31
N PRO A 6 -11.36 4.16 0.04
CA PRO A 6 -10.27 3.46 -0.62
C PRO A 6 -10.78 2.78 -1.90
N PHE A 7 -12.09 2.57 -2.01
CA PHE A 7 -12.71 1.86 -3.11
C PHE A 7 -12.90 2.73 -4.34
N ALA A 8 -12.33 2.29 -5.45
CA ALA A 8 -12.62 2.74 -6.80
C ALA A 8 -12.95 1.52 -7.69
N PHE A 9 -13.59 1.77 -8.82
CA PHE A 9 -13.95 0.72 -9.77
C PHE A 9 -13.33 1.06 -11.13
N PHE A 10 -12.65 0.09 -11.74
CA PHE A 10 -12.14 0.22 -13.10
C PHE A 10 -13.14 -0.38 -14.09
N SER A 11 -13.78 0.48 -14.90
CA SER A 11 -14.76 0.03 -15.90
C SER A 11 -14.10 -0.77 -17.02
N LEU A 12 -14.67 -1.92 -17.33
CA LEU A 12 -14.20 -2.79 -18.41
C LEU A 12 -14.83 -2.41 -19.75
N LEU A 13 -14.00 -2.34 -20.78
CA LEU A 13 -14.46 -2.14 -22.15
C LEU A 13 -15.06 -3.45 -22.69
N HIS A 14 -16.16 -3.38 -23.44
CA HIS A 14 -16.86 -4.56 -23.98
C HIS A 14 -15.97 -5.48 -24.85
N THR A 15 -14.86 -4.98 -25.37
CA THR A 15 -13.94 -5.71 -26.25
C THR A 15 -12.90 -6.54 -25.49
N VAL A 16 -12.78 -6.42 -24.16
CA VAL A 16 -11.79 -7.20 -23.40
C VAL A 16 -12.29 -8.64 -23.20
N PRO A 17 -11.41 -9.66 -23.26
CA PRO A 17 -11.80 -11.07 -23.29
C PRO A 17 -12.44 -11.57 -21.99
N PHE A 18 -12.28 -10.85 -20.87
CA PHE A 18 -12.87 -11.18 -19.57
C PHE A 18 -14.15 -10.36 -19.27
N PHE A 19 -14.66 -9.58 -20.23
CA PHE A 19 -15.85 -8.76 -20.01
C PHE A 19 -17.09 -9.63 -19.76
N SER A 20 -17.79 -9.36 -18.66
CA SER A 20 -19.11 -9.92 -18.36
C SER A 20 -20.10 -8.79 -18.08
N PRO A 21 -21.29 -8.76 -18.70
CA PRO A 21 -22.28 -7.73 -18.43
C PRO A 21 -22.80 -7.75 -16.99
N LYS A 22 -22.64 -8.87 -16.27
CA LYS A 22 -22.94 -8.97 -14.82
C LYS A 22 -21.86 -8.34 -13.94
N TYR A 23 -20.61 -8.26 -14.42
CA TYR A 23 -19.46 -7.70 -13.70
C TYR A 23 -18.70 -6.74 -14.65
N PRO A 24 -19.26 -5.54 -14.91
CA PRO A 24 -18.72 -4.62 -15.91
C PRO A 24 -17.51 -3.81 -15.40
N CYS A 25 -17.03 -4.06 -14.19
CA CYS A 25 -15.89 -3.39 -13.60
C CYS A 25 -15.09 -4.33 -12.70
N ILE A 26 -13.83 -3.95 -12.47
CA ILE A 26 -12.94 -4.61 -11.51
C ILE A 26 -12.82 -3.70 -10.29
N GLU A 27 -12.95 -4.28 -9.11
CA GLU A 27 -12.69 -3.59 -7.84
C GLU A 27 -11.22 -3.18 -7.76
N PHE A 28 -10.98 -1.91 -7.41
CA PHE A 28 -9.64 -1.36 -7.27
C PHE A 28 -9.55 -0.56 -5.97
N GLU A 29 -8.51 -0.83 -5.18
CA GLU A 29 -8.22 -0.03 -4.00
C GLU A 29 -7.20 1.06 -4.34
N ARG A 30 -7.54 2.32 -4.07
CA ARG A 30 -6.62 3.45 -4.22
C ARG A 30 -5.55 3.38 -3.15
N SER A 31 -4.31 3.71 -3.53
CA SER A 31 -3.20 3.85 -2.57
C SER A 31 -3.54 4.84 -1.45
N SER A 32 -3.06 4.52 -0.25
CA SER A 32 -3.15 5.39 0.91
C SER A 32 -2.47 6.74 0.64
N ALA A 33 -2.97 7.79 1.30
CA ALA A 33 -2.36 9.12 1.22
C ALA A 33 -1.70 9.45 2.54
N VAL A 34 -0.74 10.37 2.48
CA VAL A 34 -0.13 10.96 3.67
C VAL A 34 -1.19 11.79 4.40
N CYS A 35 -1.19 11.73 5.73
CA CYS A 35 -2.08 12.51 6.59
C CYS A 35 -1.99 14.01 6.24
N GLY A 36 -3.14 14.67 6.05
CA GLY A 36 -3.21 16.09 5.69
C GLY A 36 -2.99 16.41 4.20
N SER A 37 -2.86 15.41 3.34
CA SER A 37 -2.79 15.57 1.88
C SER A 37 -4.12 15.17 1.22
N GLY A 38 -4.52 15.91 0.18
CA GLY A 38 -5.76 15.61 -0.55
C GLY A 38 -7.04 15.91 0.22
N GLU A 39 -6.94 16.62 1.33
CA GLU A 39 -8.07 17.10 2.13
C GLU A 39 -8.67 18.34 1.47
N THR A 40 -9.97 18.31 1.19
CA THR A 40 -10.75 19.45 0.69
C THR A 40 -11.79 19.87 1.74
N SER A 41 -11.42 19.88 3.01
CA SER A 41 -12.34 20.21 4.11
C SER A 41 -12.39 21.73 4.35
N LEU A 42 -13.59 22.28 4.60
CA LEU A 42 -13.85 23.70 4.94
C LEU A 42 -13.05 24.21 6.16
N ILE A 43 -12.48 23.30 6.97
CA ILE A 43 -11.62 23.60 8.13
C ILE A 43 -10.19 23.94 7.69
N TYR A 44 -9.70 23.30 6.62
CA TYR A 44 -8.41 23.60 6.00
C TYR A 44 -8.65 24.63 4.90
N ARG A 45 -8.44 25.92 5.20
CA ARG A 45 -8.54 27.06 4.25
C ARG A 45 -7.57 26.99 3.04
N GLN A 46 -6.94 25.85 2.80
CA GLN A 46 -5.99 25.59 1.73
C GLN A 46 -6.26 24.23 1.10
N VAL A 47 -6.32 24.19 -0.23
CA VAL A 47 -6.41 22.96 -1.01
C VAL A 47 -5.00 22.39 -1.13
N THR A 48 -4.74 21.22 -0.55
CA THR A 48 -3.47 20.50 -0.72
C THR A 48 -3.66 19.35 -1.71
N TYR A 49 -2.67 19.14 -2.58
CA TYR A 49 -2.67 17.98 -3.46
C TYR A 49 -2.56 16.68 -2.64
N ARG A 50 -3.12 15.60 -3.16
CA ARG A 50 -3.04 14.27 -2.53
C ARG A 50 -1.69 13.64 -2.83
N GLU A 51 -0.93 13.35 -1.79
CA GLU A 51 0.38 12.68 -1.89
C GLU A 51 0.26 11.25 -1.37
N GLN A 52 0.83 10.29 -2.09
CA GLN A 52 0.78 8.87 -1.68
C GLN A 52 1.88 8.54 -0.67
N MET A 53 1.60 7.63 0.26
CA MET A 53 2.57 7.20 1.26
C MET A 53 3.57 6.20 0.67
N ASN A 54 4.86 6.39 0.93
CA ASN A 54 5.88 5.36 0.73
C ASN A 54 6.08 4.59 2.04
N THR A 55 5.62 3.34 2.09
CA THR A 55 5.76 2.48 3.28
C THR A 55 7.15 1.86 3.42
N ILE A 56 7.97 1.86 2.36
CA ILE A 56 9.32 1.27 2.36
C ILE A 56 10.42 2.32 2.46
N THR A 57 11.64 1.89 2.78
CA THR A 57 12.80 2.79 2.77
C THR A 57 13.10 3.28 1.35
N SER A 58 13.60 4.52 1.22
CA SER A 58 13.90 5.13 -0.10
C SER A 58 15.24 4.70 -0.69
N TYR A 59 16.06 3.98 0.09
CA TYR A 59 17.40 3.56 -0.29
C TYR A 59 17.40 2.18 -0.95
N ILE A 60 18.47 1.90 -1.70
CA ILE A 60 18.75 0.53 -2.18
C ILE A 60 19.54 -0.18 -1.08
N ASP A 61 18.85 -0.61 -0.03
CA ASP A 61 19.43 -1.13 1.23
C ASP A 61 19.07 -2.60 1.51
N GLY A 62 18.30 -3.25 0.62
CA GLY A 62 17.82 -4.61 0.84
C GLY A 62 16.58 -4.69 1.72
N SER A 63 15.84 -3.61 1.95
CA SER A 63 14.55 -3.60 2.66
C SER A 63 13.50 -4.56 2.09
N GLY A 64 13.58 -4.91 0.80
CA GLY A 64 12.77 -5.98 0.21
C GLY A 64 13.09 -7.40 0.72
N ILE A 65 14.24 -7.57 1.40
CA ILE A 65 14.68 -8.81 2.05
C ILE A 65 14.58 -8.68 3.58
N TYR A 66 14.94 -7.51 4.12
CA TYR A 66 15.08 -7.29 5.57
C TYR A 66 13.89 -6.59 6.23
N GLY A 67 12.87 -6.20 5.47
CA GLY A 67 11.74 -5.39 5.98
C GLY A 67 12.04 -3.89 6.00
N SER A 68 10.97 -3.09 6.07
CA SER A 68 11.05 -1.63 6.23
C SER A 68 10.60 -1.15 7.61
N THR A 69 10.08 -2.04 8.44
CA THR A 69 9.79 -1.78 9.86
C THR A 69 10.62 -2.67 10.78
N GLU A 70 10.71 -2.28 12.06
CA GLU A 70 11.47 -3.05 13.05
C GLU A 70 10.82 -4.41 13.33
N GLU A 71 9.49 -4.46 13.31
CA GLU A 71 8.71 -5.66 13.51
C GLU A 71 8.97 -6.68 12.39
N GLU A 72 8.89 -6.26 11.12
CA GLU A 72 9.21 -7.11 9.97
C GLU A 72 10.65 -7.63 10.04
N ALA A 73 11.61 -6.73 10.30
CA ALA A 73 13.01 -7.09 10.40
C ALA A 73 13.29 -8.10 11.53
N HIS A 74 12.56 -8.00 12.63
CA HIS A 74 12.66 -8.93 13.75
C HIS A 74 12.03 -10.30 13.43
N GLU A 75 10.84 -10.31 12.80
CA GLU A 75 10.14 -11.54 12.42
C GLU A 75 10.90 -12.37 11.38
N LEU A 76 11.61 -11.70 10.46
CA LEU A 76 12.39 -12.35 9.41
C LEU A 76 13.68 -13.01 9.90
N ARG A 77 14.17 -12.69 11.10
CA ARG A 77 15.43 -13.21 11.65
C ARG A 77 15.26 -14.53 12.40
N ASP A 78 16.20 -15.45 12.23
CA ASP A 78 16.32 -16.60 13.14
C ASP A 78 16.85 -16.11 14.49
N LEU A 79 16.01 -16.22 15.51
CA LEU A 79 16.30 -15.80 16.88
C LEU A 79 16.61 -17.01 17.78
N ASN A 80 16.59 -18.23 17.24
CA ASN A 80 16.90 -19.44 18.00
C ASN A 80 18.42 -19.69 18.10
N THR A 81 19.20 -19.04 17.24
CA THR A 81 20.65 -19.19 17.15
C THR A 81 21.33 -17.83 17.08
N ASP A 82 22.54 -17.71 17.64
CA ASP A 82 23.34 -16.48 17.57
C ASP A 82 24.11 -16.34 16.22
N GLN A 83 23.59 -16.94 15.14
CA GLN A 83 24.26 -16.97 13.84
C GLN A 83 23.90 -15.79 12.94
N GLY A 84 22.87 -15.00 13.30
CA GLY A 84 22.44 -13.84 12.51
C GLY A 84 21.80 -14.21 11.17
N LEU A 85 21.16 -15.38 11.09
CA LEU A 85 20.51 -15.89 9.88
C LEU A 85 19.07 -15.35 9.72
N LEU A 86 18.53 -15.49 8.52
CA LEU A 86 17.10 -15.33 8.26
C LEU A 86 16.35 -16.63 8.56
N ARG A 87 15.08 -16.50 8.93
CA ARG A 87 14.19 -17.65 9.09
C ARG A 87 13.94 -18.31 7.73
N TYR A 88 13.78 -19.62 7.78
CA TYR A 88 13.37 -20.43 6.64
C TYR A 88 12.51 -21.58 7.16
N GLN A 89 11.65 -22.14 6.31
CA GLN A 89 10.85 -23.32 6.63
C GLN A 89 11.36 -24.49 5.79
N PHE A 90 11.49 -25.67 6.42
CA PHE A 90 11.71 -26.95 5.75
C PHE A 90 10.38 -27.65 5.50
#